data_AF-A0A218URZ3-F1
#
_entry.id   AF-A0A218URZ3-F1
#
_cell.length_a   1.000
_cell.length_b   1.000
_cell.length_c   1.000
_cell.angle_alpha   90.00
_cell.angle_beta   90.00
_cell.angle_gamma   90.00
#
_symmetry.space_group_name_H-M   'P 1'
#
loop_
_entity.id
_entity.type
_entity.pdbx_description
1 polymer ?
#
loop_
_entity_poly.entity_id
_entity_poly.type
_entity_poly.pdbx_seq_one_letter_code
_entity_poly.pdbx_strand_id
1 'polypeptide(L)' 'MGFIIYGNDDSPVVPLLLYMPGKIGAFARRMLEKNIGVVVVGFPATPITESRARFCVSAAHTREMLDTVSAADVLPKLT' A
#
# COMPACT_ATOMS: atom_id res chain seq x y z
N MET A 1 -2.90 -3.92 -14.43
CA MET A 1 -4.14 -4.15 -13.66
C MET A 1 -4.18 -3.07 -12.58
N GLY A 2 -5.20 -2.22 -12.64
CA GLY A 2 -5.19 -0.89 -12.03
C GLY A 2 -5.39 -0.90 -10.52
N PHE A 3 -4.49 -0.25 -9.81
CA PHE A 3 -4.66 0.16 -8.43
C PHE A 3 -5.34 1.54 -8.43
N ILE A 4 -6.28 1.76 -7.51
CA ILE A 4 -6.84 3.11 -7.30
C ILE A 4 -5.91 3.81 -6.33
N ILE A 5 -5.14 4.75 -6.85
CA ILE A 5 -4.15 5.51 -6.11
C ILE A 5 -4.68 6.94 -6.01
N TYR A 6 -4.75 7.46 -4.80
CA TYR A 6 -4.87 8.90 -4.59
C TYR A 6 -3.47 9.43 -4.29
N GLY A 7 -3.19 10.67 -4.64
CA GLY A 7 -1.87 11.25 -4.42
C GLY A 7 -1.69 12.48 -5.26
N ASN A 8 -0.89 13.41 -4.75
CA ASN A 8 -0.34 14.50 -5.55
C ASN A 8 1.11 14.15 -5.89
N ASP A 9 1.60 14.57 -7.04
CA ASP A 9 2.99 14.33 -7.45
C ASP A 9 3.99 14.98 -6.48
N ASP A 10 3.60 16.06 -5.81
CA ASP A 10 4.40 16.73 -4.79
C ASP A 10 4.31 16.10 -3.38
N SER A 11 3.53 15.02 -3.21
CA SER A 11 3.36 14.37 -1.91
C SER A 11 4.25 13.13 -1.78
N PRO A 12 5.03 13.00 -0.69
CA PRO A 12 5.82 11.79 -0.43
C PRO A 12 4.94 10.59 -0.03
N VAL A 13 3.63 10.80 0.14
CA VAL A 13 2.69 9.76 0.57
C VAL A 13 1.81 9.35 -0.60
N VAL A 14 1.86 8.07 -0.94
CA VAL A 14 1.06 7.47 -2.02
C VAL A 14 0.00 6.55 -1.41
N PRO A 15 -1.23 7.04 -1.16
CA PRO A 15 -2.32 6.21 -0.67
C PRO A 15 -2.95 5.32 -1.75
N LEU A 16 -2.98 4.02 -1.46
CA LEU A 16 -3.64 2.97 -2.22
C LEU A 16 -4.96 2.56 -1.55
N LEU A 17 -6.09 2.69 -2.24
CA LEU A 17 -7.36 2.21 -1.66
C LEU A 17 -7.55 0.72 -1.90
N LEU A 18 -7.89 0.03 -0.82
CA LEU A 18 -8.14 -1.41 -0.84
C LEU A 18 -9.64 -1.71 -0.75
N TYR A 19 -10.48 -0.77 -0.28
CA TYR A 19 -11.94 -0.89 -0.11
C TYR A 19 -12.42 -2.15 0.65
N MET A 20 -11.50 -2.89 1.27
CA MET A 20 -11.74 -4.19 1.88
C MET A 20 -11.12 -4.22 3.28
N PRO A 21 -11.77 -3.63 4.31
CA PRO A 21 -11.22 -3.51 5.65
C PRO A 21 -10.75 -4.85 6.25
N GLY A 22 -11.48 -5.94 5.98
CA GLY A 22 -11.12 -7.28 6.49
C GLY A 22 -9.83 -7.87 5.91
N LYS A 23 -9.38 -7.42 4.73
CA LYS A 23 -8.17 -7.95 4.07
C LYS A 23 -6.93 -7.09 4.30
N ILE A 24 -7.07 -5.94 4.94
CA ILE A 24 -5.97 -4.99 5.16
C ILE A 24 -4.90 -5.55 6.10
N GLY A 25 -5.30 -6.24 7.17
CA GLY A 25 -4.34 -6.91 8.05
C GLY A 25 -3.55 -8.01 7.32
N ALA A 26 -4.23 -8.78 6.47
CA ALA A 26 -3.58 -9.82 5.65
C ALA A 26 -2.60 -9.21 4.63
N PHE A 27 -2.96 -8.06 4.04
CA PHE A 27 -2.09 -7.30 3.16
C PHE A 27 -0.81 -6.86 3.86
N ALA A 28 -0.92 -6.24 5.05
CA ALA A 28 0.25 -5.83 5.83
C ALA A 28 1.18 -7.01 6.16
N ARG A 29 0.61 -8.14 6.59
CA ARG A 29 1.39 -9.35 6.92
C ARG A 29 2.14 -9.90 5.69
N ARG A 30 1.49 -9.94 4.53
CA ARG A 30 2.11 -10.46 3.30
C ARG A 30 3.18 -9.53 2.74
N MET A 31 3.03 -8.22 2.93
CA MET A 31 4.08 -7.26 2.59
C MET A 31 5.28 -7.38 3.53
N LEU A 32 5.03 -7.59 4.83
CA LEU A 32 6.09 -7.85 5.80
C LEU A 32 6.86 -9.14 5.49
N GLU A 33 6.19 -10.22 5.08
CA GLU A 33 6.83 -11.47 4.62
C GLU A 33 7.78 -11.23 3.42
N LYS A 34 7.50 -10.21 2.60
CA LYS A 34 8.34 -9.79 1.47
C LYS A 34 9.39 -8.75 1.85
N ASN A 35 9.57 -8.44 3.13
CA ASN A 35 10.42 -7.36 3.65
C ASN A 35 10.03 -5.96 3.14
N ILE A 36 8.75 -5.73 2.87
CA ILE A 36 8.23 -4.41 2.45
C ILE A 36 7.41 -3.81 3.59
N GLY A 37 7.87 -2.67 4.11
CA GLY A 37 7.14 -1.91 5.13
C GLY A 37 6.01 -1.10 4.51
N VAL A 38 4.76 -1.40 4.88
CA VAL A 38 3.58 -0.65 4.44
C VAL A 38 2.75 -0.19 5.63
N VAL A 39 2.23 1.03 5.57
CA VAL A 39 1.34 1.57 6.61
C VAL A 39 -0.09 1.30 6.20
N VAL A 40 -0.75 0.37 6.88
CA VAL A 40 -2.17 0.13 6.69
C VAL A 40 -2.99 1.02 7.59
N VAL A 41 -4.01 1.66 7.02
CA VAL A 41 -4.88 2.61 7.72
C VAL A 41 -6.33 2.18 7.55
N GLY A 42 -7.00 2.03 8.69
CA GLY A 42 -8.43 1.80 8.79
C GLY A 42 -9.05 2.71 9.84
N PHE A 43 -10.30 2.43 10.20
CA PHE A 43 -10.98 3.10 11.31
C PHE A 43 -10.14 3.02 12.60
N PRO A 44 -9.94 4.12 13.37
CA PRO A 44 -10.63 5.42 13.31
C PRO A 44 -9.98 6.49 12.41
N ALA A 45 -8.83 6.22 11.81
CA ALA A 45 -8.07 7.21 11.04
C ALA A 45 -8.66 7.50 9.64
N THR A 46 -9.49 6.58 9.11
CA THR A 46 -10.25 6.74 7.87
C THR A 46 -11.63 6.12 8.03
N PRO A 47 -12.68 6.58 7.30
CA PRO A 47 -13.95 5.87 7.24
C PRO A 47 -13.76 4.40 6.85
N ILE A 48 -14.63 3.51 7.35
CA ILE A 48 -14.56 2.05 7.08
C ILE A 48 -14.55 1.76 5.58
N THR A 49 -15.30 2.57 4.82
CA THR A 49 -15.41 2.49 3.35
C THR A 49 -14.14 2.90 2.61
N GLU A 50 -13.27 3.70 3.22
CA GLU A 50 -12.07 4.27 2.58
C GLU A 50 -10.77 3.71 3.15
N SER A 51 -10.83 2.46 3.59
CA SER A 51 -9.66 1.82 4.17
C SER A 51 -8.56 1.65 3.11
N ARG A 52 -7.34 2.06 3.44
CA ARG A 52 -6.24 2.28 2.49
C ARG A 52 -4.87 1.88 3.04
N ALA A 53 -3.96 1.51 2.16
CA ALA A 53 -2.53 1.39 2.47
C ALA A 53 -1.82 2.70 2.06
N ARG A 54 -0.83 3.13 2.83
CA ARG A 54 -0.02 4.32 2.53
C ARG A 54 1.41 3.87 2.32
N PHE A 55 1.96 4.18 1.15
CA PHE A 55 3.39 4.09 0.89
C PHE A 55 4.03 5.43 1.23
N CYS A 56 5.00 5.42 2.14
CA CYS A 56 5.73 6.61 2.55
C CYS A 56 7.09 6.59 1.86
N VAL A 57 7.21 7.33 0.76
CA VAL A 57 8.45 7.44 -0.01
C VAL A 57 9.32 8.52 0.62
N SER A 58 10.62 8.29 0.65
CA SER A 58 11.62 9.24 1.15
C SER A 58 12.87 9.19 0.27
N ALA A 59 13.72 10.20 0.37
CA ALA A 59 14.97 10.29 -0.39
C ALA A 59 15.95 9.12 -0.12
N ALA A 60 15.73 8.34 0.93
CA ALA A 60 16.53 7.15 1.24
C ALA A 60 16.16 5.92 0.39
N HIS A 61 15.04 5.94 -0.33
CA HIS A 61 14.61 4.82 -1.17
C HIS A 61 15.37 4.80 -2.49
N THR A 62 16.02 3.69 -2.82
CA THR A 62 16.69 3.50 -4.12
C THR A 62 15.70 3.02 -5.18
N ARG A 63 16.08 3.14 -6.46
CA ARG A 63 15.22 2.69 -7.58
C ARG A 63 14.95 1.19 -7.53
N GLU A 64 15.95 0.41 -7.14
CA GLU A 64 15.84 -1.04 -7.03
C GLU A 64 14.81 -1.46 -5.96
N MET A 65 14.70 -0.68 -4.87
CA MET A 65 13.67 -0.87 -3.86
C MET A 65 12.27 -0.60 -4.43
N LEU A 66 12.12 0.47 -5.22
CA LEU A 66 10.84 0.82 -5.86
C LEU A 66 10.44 -0.22 -6.92
N ASP A 67 11.40 -0.69 -7.72
CA ASP A 67 11.18 -1.73 -8.73
C ASP A 67 10.79 -3.06 -8.07
N THR A 68 11.36 -3.40 -6.91
CA THR A 68 10.97 -4.58 -6.14
C THR A 68 9.51 -4.51 -5.70
N VAL A 69 9.04 -3.34 -5.27
CA VAL A 69 7.63 -3.13 -4.88
C VAL A 69 6.71 -3.16 -6.10
N SER A 70 7.14 -2.61 -7.24
CA SER A 70 6.37 -2.63 -8.49
C SER A 70 6.28 -4.02 -9.13
N ALA A 71 7.34 -4.83 -9.01
CA ALA A 71 7.42 -6.18 -9.57
C ALA A 71 6.84 -7.24 -8.62
N ALA A 72 6.82 -6.97 -7.31
CA ALA A 72 6.07 -7.78 -6.37
C ALA A 72 4.59 -7.58 -6.67
N ASP A 73 4.01 -8.45 -7.51
CA ASP A 73 2.56 -8.57 -7.67
C ASP A 73 1.93 -8.53 -6.28
N VAL A 74 1.35 -7.38 -5.95
CA VAL A 74 0.83 -7.09 -4.60
C VAL A 74 -0.52 -7.78 -4.41
N LEU A 75 -1.13 -8.24 -5.51
CA LEU A 75 -2.45 -8.88 -5.57
C LEU A 75 -2.55 -10.00 -6.64
N PRO A 76 -1.80 -11.12 -6.60
CA PRO A 76 -2.11 -12.23 -7.50
C PRO A 76 -3.36 -13.02 -7.05
N LYS A 77 -3.84 -12.88 -5.80
CA LYS A 77 -4.98 -13.67 -5.27
C LYS A 77 -5.74 -12.95 -4.15
N LEU A 78 -6.48 -11.88 -4.48
CA LEU A 78 -7.54 -11.37 -3.60
C LEU A 78 -8.94 -11.86 -4.00
N THR A 79 -9.00 -12.74 -5.01
CA THR A 79 -10.12 -13.62 -5.36
C THR A 79 -9.92 -15.00 -4.76
#